data_AF-A0A2W4QGC3-F1
#
_entry.id   AF-A0A2W4QGC3-F1
#
_cell.length_a   1.000
_cell.length_b   1.000
_cell.length_c   1.000
_cell.angle_alpha   90.00
_cell.angle_beta   90.00
_cell.angle_gamma   90.00
#
_symmetry.space_group_name_H-M   'P 1'
#
loop_
_entity.id
_entity.type
_entity.pdbx_description
1 polymer ?
#
loop_
_entity_poly.entity_id
_entity_poly.type
_entity_poly.pdbx_seq_one_letter_code
_entity_poly.pdbx_strand_id
1 'polypeptide(L)'
;VSVPVLIIGGGPAGLSAAAELGALGIRVLLVDDKHRLGGKLVLQTHRFFGSVEAVWAGHRGIDIAEILAERIRALPSVEVWLESTALAVFRDGKVGVLKGDEYVLVRPDALLVATGARERSLVFPGNTLPGVYGAGAFQTLVNRDLVRAARRLFIIGGGNVGLIAGYHALQAGIAVVGLAEAAPTCGGYKVHRDKLARLGVPIYTSHSIVRADGRGEVESVTIARVDKDFRPIPGTERTFACDTVLIAVGLDPVNELYRRAREFGMRAFVAGDAEEIAEASAAIYGGRIAGREIARALGYPVDEVPEEWRETQRVLKSRPGAVAPEQIPDREEGVFPVFHCTQEIPCNPCSHACRFGLIQIDPRDIRRTPRFVPQNERGRRCGGCARCVVNCPGLAITLVDYRRDPYFPTVTVPFEFLKDTIRVGDVVTVLDTEGHELGEAPVEGLTAPEGSDRTLLVRIRAPKHIARRIAGIRVQPPAVGAPLEQYVPQMDDAAILCRCNRVTAGEVRQLIRQGYRDVNQIKAVTGAGMGACGGKTCFSLIQQLFREEGVAPDEVVPSTPRPLFVEVELARFAGVREGDGDA
;
A
#
# COMPACT_ATOMS: atom_id res chain seq x y z
N VAL A 1 -24.76 -11.63 26.07
CA VAL A 1 -25.28 -12.31 24.86
C VAL A 1 -24.54 -13.63 24.68
N SER A 2 -25.21 -14.73 24.36
CA SER A 2 -24.56 -16.02 24.06
C SER A 2 -24.79 -16.39 22.60
N VAL A 3 -23.74 -16.79 21.89
CA VAL A 3 -23.78 -17.07 20.44
C VAL A 3 -22.96 -18.31 20.10
N PRO A 4 -23.33 -19.12 19.09
CA PRO A 4 -22.49 -20.22 18.65
C PRO A 4 -21.13 -19.76 18.13
N VAL A 5 -21.12 -18.73 17.27
CA VAL A 5 -19.89 -18.17 16.72
C VAL A 5 -19.86 -16.66 16.87
N LEU A 6 -18.74 -16.15 17.39
CA LEU A 6 -18.38 -14.74 17.32
C LEU A 6 -17.24 -14.57 16.31
N ILE A 7 -17.41 -13.69 15.34
CA ILE A 7 -16.38 -13.27 14.40
C ILE A 7 -16.00 -11.81 14.70
N ILE A 8 -14.72 -11.54 14.90
CA ILE A 8 -14.19 -10.19 15.09
C ILE A 8 -13.47 -9.76 13.82
N GLY A 9 -14.02 -8.77 13.12
CA GLY A 9 -13.53 -8.22 11.86
C GLY A 9 -14.42 -8.55 10.67
N GLY A 10 -14.99 -7.53 10.04
CA GLY A 10 -15.82 -7.53 8.84
C GLY A 10 -15.04 -7.33 7.54
N GLY A 11 -13.76 -7.74 7.52
CA GLY A 11 -12.93 -7.80 6.32
C GLY A 11 -13.20 -9.05 5.47
N PRO A 12 -12.47 -9.25 4.35
CA PRO A 12 -12.69 -10.37 3.42
C PRO A 12 -12.73 -11.75 4.08
N ALA A 13 -11.83 -12.00 5.04
CA ALA A 13 -11.76 -13.26 5.77
C ALA A 13 -12.98 -13.47 6.67
N GLY A 14 -13.34 -12.46 7.48
CA GLY A 14 -14.50 -12.55 8.37
C GLY A 14 -15.82 -12.66 7.61
N LEU A 15 -15.99 -11.91 6.52
CA LEU A 15 -17.18 -11.99 5.67
C LEU A 15 -17.32 -13.37 5.01
N SER A 16 -16.20 -13.94 4.55
CA SER A 16 -16.20 -15.25 3.89
C SER A 16 -16.47 -16.38 4.89
N ALA A 17 -15.93 -16.27 6.11
CA ALA A 17 -16.25 -17.20 7.21
C ALA A 17 -17.73 -17.08 7.63
N ALA A 18 -18.25 -15.87 7.78
CA ALA A 18 -19.64 -15.61 8.11
C ALA A 18 -20.59 -16.17 7.02
N ALA A 19 -20.26 -15.97 5.75
CA ALA A 19 -21.04 -16.51 4.64
C ALA A 19 -21.06 -18.04 4.61
N GLU A 20 -19.92 -18.68 4.89
CA GLU A 20 -19.80 -20.15 4.96
C GLU A 20 -20.61 -20.73 6.12
N LEU A 21 -20.47 -20.17 7.32
CA LEU A 21 -21.20 -20.59 8.52
C LEU A 21 -22.70 -20.28 8.42
N GLY A 22 -23.05 -19.10 7.93
CA GLY A 22 -24.43 -18.65 7.79
C GLY A 22 -25.22 -19.47 6.77
N ALA A 23 -24.58 -19.90 5.68
CA ALA A 23 -25.17 -20.81 4.69
C ALA A 23 -25.53 -22.19 5.27
N LEU A 24 -24.87 -22.60 6.36
CA LEU A 24 -25.18 -23.81 7.13
C LEU A 24 -26.26 -23.56 8.20
N GLY A 25 -26.82 -22.35 8.29
CA GLY A 25 -27.79 -21.96 9.31
C GLY A 25 -27.20 -21.75 10.71
N ILE A 26 -25.87 -21.76 10.86
CA ILE A 26 -25.20 -21.56 12.14
C ILE A 26 -25.32 -20.09 12.52
N ARG A 27 -25.80 -19.79 13.73
CA ARG A 27 -25.90 -18.41 14.20
C ARG A 27 -24.52 -17.81 14.42
N VAL A 28 -24.25 -16.72 13.71
CA VAL A 28 -23.01 -15.97 13.76
C VAL A 28 -23.31 -14.55 14.21
N LEU A 29 -22.54 -14.06 15.17
CA LEU A 29 -22.42 -12.63 15.43
C LEU A 29 -21.10 -12.14 14.86
N LEU A 30 -21.15 -11.22 13.90
CA LEU A 30 -19.99 -10.53 13.35
C LEU A 30 -19.90 -9.12 13.93
N VAL A 31 -18.73 -8.76 14.45
CA VAL A 31 -18.45 -7.46 15.05
C VAL A 31 -17.35 -6.77 14.26
N ASP A 32 -17.57 -5.52 13.86
CA ASP A 32 -16.57 -4.68 13.16
C ASP A 32 -16.58 -3.25 13.69
N ASP A 33 -15.40 -2.64 13.80
CA ASP A 33 -15.21 -1.31 14.37
C ASP A 33 -15.54 -0.19 13.37
N LYS A 34 -15.86 -0.50 12.11
CA LYS A 34 -16.21 0.47 11.08
C LYS A 34 -17.72 0.58 10.88
N HIS A 35 -18.11 1.69 10.27
CA HIS A 35 -19.50 1.98 9.86
C HIS A 35 -19.97 1.16 8.64
N ARG A 36 -19.09 0.39 7.99
CA ARG A 36 -19.42 -0.47 6.84
C ARG A 36 -18.49 -1.67 6.74
N LEU A 37 -19.02 -2.75 6.19
CA LEU A 37 -18.29 -3.99 5.93
C LEU A 37 -17.32 -3.87 4.75
N GLY A 38 -16.41 -4.85 4.65
CA GLY A 38 -15.44 -5.00 3.56
C GLY A 38 -13.99 -4.83 4.02
N GLY A 39 -13.77 -4.30 5.21
CA GLY A 39 -12.42 -4.06 5.76
C GLY A 39 -11.56 -3.25 4.80
N LYS A 40 -10.36 -3.73 4.48
CA LYS A 40 -9.43 -3.01 3.59
C LYS A 40 -9.82 -3.05 2.11
N LEU A 41 -10.70 -3.96 1.68
CA LEU A 41 -11.16 -4.03 0.28
C LEU A 41 -11.84 -2.73 -0.17
N VAL A 42 -12.51 -2.05 0.76
CA VAL A 42 -13.23 -0.80 0.48
C VAL A 42 -12.31 0.37 0.15
N LEU A 43 -10.99 0.20 0.31
CA LEU A 43 -9.95 1.16 -0.04
C LEU A 43 -9.29 0.85 -1.38
N GLN A 44 -9.63 -0.26 -2.02
CA GLN A 44 -8.92 -0.78 -3.18
C GLN A 44 -9.75 -0.54 -4.44
N THR A 45 -9.42 0.54 -5.13
CA THR A 45 -10.05 0.91 -6.40
C THR A 45 -9.44 0.16 -7.57
N HIS A 46 -8.27 -0.45 -7.44
CA HIS A 46 -7.69 -1.30 -8.48
C HIS A 46 -8.32 -2.71 -8.54
N ARG A 47 -8.13 -3.40 -9.66
CA ARG A 47 -8.59 -4.79 -9.86
C ARG A 47 -7.68 -5.80 -9.16
N PHE A 48 -8.25 -6.86 -8.60
CA PHE A 48 -7.53 -7.88 -7.84
C PHE A 48 -6.97 -9.02 -8.69
N PHE A 49 -5.85 -9.58 -8.23
CA PHE A 49 -5.29 -10.86 -8.69
C PHE A 49 -5.99 -12.02 -8.00
N GLY A 50 -5.84 -13.21 -8.57
CA GLY A 50 -6.41 -14.46 -8.05
C GLY A 50 -7.09 -15.27 -9.14
N SER A 51 -7.91 -16.23 -8.69
CA SER A 51 -8.84 -16.96 -9.53
C SER A 51 -10.16 -16.20 -9.66
N VAL A 52 -10.65 -16.05 -10.90
CA VAL A 52 -11.97 -15.48 -11.18
C VAL A 52 -13.07 -16.26 -10.46
N GLU A 53 -12.95 -17.59 -10.45
CA GLU A 53 -13.93 -18.51 -9.91
C GLU A 53 -13.92 -18.57 -8.38
N ALA A 54 -12.72 -18.51 -7.78
CA ALA A 54 -12.57 -18.64 -6.33
C ALA A 54 -12.82 -17.33 -5.58
N VAL A 55 -12.44 -16.19 -6.17
CA VAL A 55 -12.33 -14.91 -5.45
C VAL A 55 -12.69 -13.69 -6.30
N TRP A 56 -13.39 -13.87 -7.43
CA TRP A 56 -13.81 -12.78 -8.32
C TRP A 56 -12.65 -11.93 -8.84
N ALA A 57 -11.49 -12.54 -9.08
CA ALA A 57 -10.33 -11.82 -9.63
C ALA A 57 -10.69 -11.07 -10.92
N GLY A 58 -10.07 -9.90 -11.11
CA GLY A 58 -10.44 -8.99 -12.20
C GLY A 58 -11.54 -7.98 -11.87
N HIS A 59 -12.25 -8.13 -10.74
CA HIS A 59 -13.11 -7.09 -10.14
C HIS A 59 -12.28 -6.16 -9.23
N ARG A 60 -12.79 -4.95 -8.97
CA ARG A 60 -12.17 -4.02 -8.00
C ARG A 60 -12.50 -4.45 -6.58
N GLY A 61 -11.62 -4.11 -5.63
CA GLY A 61 -11.82 -4.48 -4.22
C GLY A 61 -13.12 -3.94 -3.64
N ILE A 62 -13.47 -2.70 -3.98
CA ILE A 62 -14.74 -2.08 -3.58
C ILE A 62 -15.96 -2.90 -4.03
N ASP A 63 -15.91 -3.51 -5.22
CA ASP A 63 -17.02 -4.31 -5.74
C ASP A 63 -17.05 -5.69 -5.06
N ILE A 64 -15.88 -6.29 -4.81
CA ILE A 64 -15.77 -7.55 -4.06
C ILE A 64 -16.28 -7.38 -2.62
N ALA A 65 -16.00 -6.24 -1.98
CA ALA A 65 -16.52 -5.91 -0.67
C ALA A 65 -18.05 -5.90 -0.65
N GLU A 66 -18.68 -5.28 -1.65
CA GLU A 66 -20.15 -5.23 -1.76
C GLU A 66 -20.74 -6.62 -2.03
N ILE A 67 -20.14 -7.41 -2.92
CA ILE A 67 -20.55 -8.80 -3.20
C ILE A 67 -20.56 -9.63 -1.91
N LEU A 68 -19.50 -9.53 -1.10
CA LEU A 68 -19.39 -10.25 0.16
C LEU A 68 -20.38 -9.73 1.21
N ALA A 69 -20.58 -8.41 1.29
CA ALA A 69 -21.53 -7.81 2.22
C ALA A 69 -22.98 -8.22 1.91
N GLU A 70 -23.40 -8.13 0.65
CA GLU A 70 -24.73 -8.57 0.20
C GLU A 70 -24.98 -10.05 0.46
N ARG A 71 -23.96 -10.89 0.24
CA ARG A 71 -24.05 -12.32 0.52
C ARG A 71 -24.36 -12.61 1.98
N ILE A 72 -23.81 -11.86 2.93
CA ILE A 72 -24.11 -12.06 4.34
C ILE A 72 -25.41 -11.38 4.79
N ARG A 73 -25.80 -10.24 4.18
CA ARG A 73 -27.10 -9.59 4.44
C ARG A 73 -28.28 -10.50 4.08
N ALA A 74 -28.10 -11.36 3.07
CA ALA A 74 -29.09 -12.34 2.66
C ALA A 74 -29.24 -13.54 3.63
N LEU A 75 -28.39 -13.67 4.65
CA LEU A 75 -28.36 -14.82 5.57
C LEU A 75 -28.94 -14.42 6.94
N PRO A 76 -30.16 -14.88 7.31
CA PRO A 76 -30.79 -14.51 8.58
C PRO A 76 -30.08 -15.08 9.81
N SER A 77 -29.18 -16.04 9.61
CA SER A 77 -28.31 -16.63 10.63
C SER A 77 -27.11 -15.75 10.98
N VAL A 78 -26.84 -14.68 10.23
CA VAL A 78 -25.70 -13.78 10.45
C VAL A 78 -26.21 -12.43 10.98
N GLU A 79 -25.90 -12.14 12.24
CA GLU A 79 -26.11 -10.83 12.85
C GLU A 79 -24.82 -10.01 12.73
N VAL A 80 -24.94 -8.73 12.38
CA VAL A 80 -23.80 -7.83 12.20
C VAL A 80 -23.92 -6.64 13.14
N TRP A 81 -22.89 -6.40 13.94
CA TRP A 81 -22.72 -5.18 14.73
C TRP A 81 -21.59 -4.35 14.13
N LEU A 82 -21.96 -3.26 13.46
CA LEU A 82 -21.04 -2.23 13.00
C LEU A 82 -20.75 -1.23 14.13
N GLU A 83 -19.72 -0.41 13.96
CA GLU A 83 -19.30 0.57 14.95
C GLU A 83 -19.14 -0.06 16.35
N SER A 84 -18.62 -1.29 16.35
CA SER A 84 -18.56 -2.15 17.51
C SER A 84 -17.15 -2.70 17.67
N THR A 85 -16.50 -2.39 18.78
CA THR A 85 -15.09 -2.72 19.01
C THR A 85 -14.97 -3.81 20.07
N ALA A 86 -14.36 -4.94 19.71
CA ALA A 86 -13.97 -5.95 20.70
C ALA A 86 -12.76 -5.44 21.51
N LEU A 87 -12.93 -5.32 22.82
CA LEU A 87 -11.95 -4.70 23.72
C LEU A 87 -11.07 -5.73 24.43
N ALA A 88 -11.63 -6.86 24.83
CA ALA A 88 -10.94 -7.84 25.65
C ALA A 88 -11.53 -9.25 25.53
N VAL A 89 -10.70 -10.25 25.79
CA VAL A 89 -11.11 -11.63 26.06
C VAL A 89 -10.86 -11.92 27.54
N PHE A 90 -11.84 -12.53 28.21
CA PHE A 90 -11.78 -12.85 29.64
C PHE A 90 -11.61 -14.34 29.89
N ARG A 91 -11.02 -14.69 31.04
CA ARG A 91 -10.73 -16.08 31.44
C ARG A 91 -11.98 -16.96 31.58
N ASP A 92 -13.15 -16.38 31.82
CA ASP A 92 -14.42 -17.10 31.89
C ASP A 92 -15.06 -17.37 30.51
N GLY A 93 -14.32 -17.10 29.43
CA GLY A 93 -14.71 -17.39 28.05
C GLY A 93 -15.60 -16.32 27.41
N LYS A 94 -15.66 -15.10 27.98
CA LYS A 94 -16.42 -13.98 27.43
C LYS A 94 -15.52 -13.02 26.65
N VAL A 95 -16.09 -12.34 25.67
CA VAL A 95 -15.48 -11.24 24.93
C VAL A 95 -16.25 -9.97 25.25
N GLY A 96 -15.54 -8.93 25.68
CA GLY A 96 -16.11 -7.60 25.89
C GLY A 96 -16.16 -6.83 24.57
N VAL A 97 -17.35 -6.38 24.18
CA VAL A 97 -17.58 -5.60 22.97
C VAL A 97 -18.21 -4.27 23.35
N LEU A 98 -17.63 -3.16 22.91
CA LEU A 98 -18.24 -1.84 22.98
C LEU A 98 -19.03 -1.61 21.69
N LYS A 99 -20.36 -1.61 21.77
CA LYS A 99 -21.31 -1.40 20.66
C LYS A 99 -21.87 0.01 20.75
N GLY A 100 -21.36 0.94 19.95
CA GLY A 100 -21.58 2.37 20.20
C GLY A 100 -21.10 2.74 21.60
N ASP A 101 -22.00 3.17 22.48
CA ASP A 101 -21.70 3.49 23.89
C ASP A 101 -22.06 2.34 24.87
N GLU A 102 -22.60 1.22 24.38
CA GLU A 102 -23.02 0.10 25.22
C GLU A 102 -21.92 -0.96 25.33
N TYR A 103 -21.51 -1.29 26.57
CA TYR A 103 -20.59 -2.40 26.81
C TYR A 103 -21.35 -3.73 26.98
N VAL A 104 -21.12 -4.67 26.07
CA VAL A 104 -21.79 -5.97 26.01
C VAL A 104 -20.77 -7.10 26.20
N LEU A 105 -21.06 -8.02 27.12
CA LEU A 105 -20.33 -9.28 27.24
C LEU A 105 -20.95 -10.35 26.32
N VAL A 106 -20.16 -10.86 25.39
CA VAL A 106 -20.53 -11.93 24.47
C VAL A 106 -19.85 -13.23 24.91
N ARG A 107 -20.61 -14.31 25.04
CA ARG A 107 -20.09 -15.66 25.31
C ARG A 107 -20.22 -16.53 24.04
N PRO A 108 -19.13 -16.72 23.28
CA PRO A 108 -19.14 -17.58 22.11
C PRO A 108 -18.80 -19.05 22.42
N ASP A 109 -19.38 -20.00 21.68
CA ASP A 109 -18.90 -21.39 21.67
C ASP A 109 -17.63 -21.55 20.82
N ALA A 110 -17.48 -20.74 19.77
CA ALA A 110 -16.26 -20.58 18.99
C ALA A 110 -15.99 -19.11 18.64
N LEU A 111 -14.72 -18.71 18.71
CA LEU A 111 -14.26 -17.35 18.38
C LEU A 111 -13.39 -17.38 17.12
N LEU A 112 -13.69 -16.54 16.14
CA LEU A 112 -12.81 -16.26 14.99
C LEU A 112 -12.28 -14.83 15.06
N VAL A 113 -10.96 -14.69 15.00
CA VAL A 113 -10.29 -13.40 14.91
C VAL A 113 -9.82 -13.17 13.47
N ALA A 114 -10.45 -12.21 12.81
CA ALA A 114 -10.20 -11.79 11.43
C ALA A 114 -9.91 -10.27 11.36
N THR A 115 -9.19 -9.78 12.37
CA THR A 115 -8.92 -8.35 12.62
C THR A 115 -7.87 -7.72 11.70
N GLY A 116 -7.33 -8.50 10.75
CA GLY A 116 -6.37 -8.04 9.76
C GLY A 116 -5.01 -7.68 10.37
N ALA A 117 -4.37 -6.66 9.80
CA ALA A 117 -3.04 -6.20 10.18
C ALA A 117 -2.95 -4.68 10.25
N ARG A 118 -1.96 -4.18 10.99
CA ARG A 118 -1.63 -2.76 11.12
C ARG A 118 -0.32 -2.43 10.41
N GLU A 119 -0.18 -1.17 9.99
CA GLU A 119 1.01 -0.70 9.30
C GLU A 119 2.21 -0.58 10.24
N ARG A 120 3.40 -0.97 9.74
CA ARG A 120 4.65 -0.67 10.42
C ARG A 120 5.03 0.79 10.21
N SER A 121 5.54 1.39 11.28
CA SER A 121 6.15 2.72 11.21
C SER A 121 7.66 2.61 10.99
N LEU A 122 8.24 3.64 10.40
CA LEU A 122 9.69 3.77 10.23
C LEU A 122 10.18 4.99 11.02
N VAL A 123 11.32 4.85 11.71
CA VAL A 123 11.92 5.94 12.50
C VAL A 123 13.04 6.58 11.70
N PHE A 124 12.93 7.89 11.48
CA PHE A 124 13.93 8.72 10.79
C PHE A 124 13.75 10.19 11.19
N PRO A 125 14.77 11.05 11.07
CA PRO A 125 14.62 12.49 11.28
C PRO A 125 13.50 13.10 10.44
N GLY A 126 12.56 13.79 11.08
CA GLY A 126 11.38 14.38 10.41
C GLY A 126 10.18 13.44 10.26
N ASN A 127 10.23 12.21 10.80
CA ASN A 127 9.13 11.25 10.70
C ASN A 127 7.83 11.66 11.43
N THR A 128 7.86 12.71 12.25
CA THR A 128 6.69 13.28 12.93
C THR A 128 6.11 14.50 12.22
N LEU A 129 6.70 14.94 11.10
CA LEU A 129 6.19 16.09 10.35
C LEU A 129 4.79 15.76 9.77
N PRO A 130 3.83 16.69 9.85
CA PRO A 130 2.62 16.64 9.04
C PRO A 130 2.99 16.42 7.56
N GLY A 131 2.34 15.42 6.94
CA GLY A 131 2.72 14.91 5.62
C GLY A 131 3.45 13.56 5.67
N VAL A 132 3.91 13.08 6.83
CA VAL A 132 4.41 11.70 6.99
C VAL A 132 3.32 10.80 7.55
N TYR A 133 2.86 9.80 6.78
CA TYR A 133 1.86 8.83 7.26
C TYR A 133 1.86 7.53 6.46
N GLY A 134 1.11 6.53 6.94
CA GLY A 134 1.00 5.21 6.31
C GLY A 134 0.19 5.21 5.01
N ALA A 135 0.46 4.23 4.14
CA ALA A 135 -0.27 4.02 2.90
C ALA A 135 -1.76 3.69 3.13
N GLY A 136 -2.11 3.02 4.22
CA GLY A 136 -3.49 2.72 4.60
C GLY A 136 -4.26 3.98 4.99
N ALA A 137 -3.62 4.90 5.72
CA ALA A 137 -4.18 6.22 6.00
C ALA A 137 -4.36 7.04 4.71
N PHE A 138 -3.37 7.03 3.83
CA PHE A 138 -3.46 7.65 2.50
C PHE A 138 -4.65 7.15 1.68
N GLN A 139 -4.78 5.83 1.54
CA GLN A 139 -5.86 5.21 0.79
C GLN A 139 -7.23 5.45 1.44
N THR A 140 -7.28 5.58 2.77
CA THR A 140 -8.50 5.97 3.48
C THR A 140 -8.95 7.37 3.06
N LEU A 141 -8.04 8.35 3.10
CA LEU A 141 -8.35 9.71 2.68
C LEU A 141 -8.74 9.78 1.20
N VAL A 142 -7.91 9.23 0.31
CA VAL A 142 -8.09 9.39 -1.14
C VAL A 142 -9.21 8.54 -1.71
N ASN A 143 -9.32 7.27 -1.31
CA ASN A 143 -10.24 6.33 -1.97
C ASN A 143 -11.59 6.20 -1.26
N ARG A 144 -11.63 6.29 0.07
CA ARG A 144 -12.89 6.21 0.83
C ARG A 144 -13.51 7.58 1.04
N ASP A 145 -12.72 8.53 1.54
CA ASP A 145 -13.21 9.86 1.93
C ASP A 145 -13.16 10.88 0.78
N LEU A 146 -12.53 10.51 -0.35
CA LEU A 146 -12.36 11.35 -1.53
C LEU A 146 -11.64 12.68 -1.24
N VAL A 147 -10.75 12.66 -0.24
CA VAL A 147 -9.93 13.79 0.19
C VAL A 147 -8.53 13.69 -0.42
N ARG A 148 -8.18 14.68 -1.24
CA ARG A 148 -6.83 14.84 -1.78
C ARG A 148 -5.95 15.61 -0.79
N ALA A 149 -5.34 14.90 0.15
CA ALA A 149 -4.47 15.46 1.20
C ALA A 149 -2.99 15.63 0.80
N ALA A 150 -2.61 15.27 -0.43
CA ALA A 150 -1.25 15.37 -0.94
C ALA A 150 -1.25 15.95 -2.36
N ARG A 151 -0.18 16.65 -2.76
CA ARG A 151 0.03 17.09 -4.16
C ARG A 151 1.24 16.41 -4.77
N ARG A 152 2.31 16.21 -3.99
CA ARG A 152 3.58 15.62 -4.41
C ARG A 152 4.00 14.57 -3.40
N LEU A 153 3.82 13.32 -3.78
CA LEU A 153 3.96 12.15 -2.94
C LEU A 153 5.30 11.46 -3.17
N PHE A 154 6.06 11.17 -2.10
CA PHE A 154 7.17 10.24 -2.14
C PHE A 154 6.84 8.99 -1.33
N ILE A 155 7.21 7.80 -1.81
CA ILE A 155 6.83 6.53 -1.19
C ILE A 155 8.07 5.78 -0.70
N ILE A 156 8.04 5.32 0.55
CA ILE A 156 9.07 4.46 1.14
C ILE A 156 8.49 3.05 1.33
N GLY A 157 9.03 2.09 0.57
CA GLY A 157 8.61 0.69 0.54
C GLY A 157 8.08 0.27 -0.84
N GLY A 158 8.69 -0.77 -1.41
CA GLY A 158 8.35 -1.35 -2.72
C GLY A 158 7.52 -2.63 -2.64
N GLY A 159 6.79 -2.84 -1.54
CA GLY A 159 5.77 -3.89 -1.42
C GLY A 159 4.49 -3.55 -2.20
N ASN A 160 3.57 -4.51 -2.32
CA ASN A 160 2.28 -4.29 -3.02
C ASN A 160 1.51 -3.07 -2.51
N VAL A 161 1.52 -2.85 -1.18
CA VAL A 161 0.89 -1.68 -0.56
C VAL A 161 1.44 -0.36 -1.10
N GLY A 162 2.78 -0.20 -1.12
CA GLY A 162 3.42 1.03 -1.61
C GLY A 162 3.23 1.23 -3.12
N LEU A 163 3.38 0.15 -3.90
CA LEU A 163 3.20 0.19 -5.35
C LEU A 163 1.76 0.56 -5.75
N ILE A 164 0.76 -0.03 -5.08
CA ILE A 164 -0.64 0.29 -5.33
C ILE A 164 -1.03 1.66 -4.78
N ALA A 165 -0.48 2.10 -3.65
CA ALA A 165 -0.69 3.46 -3.16
C ALA A 165 -0.20 4.51 -4.16
N GLY A 166 0.97 4.30 -4.78
CA GLY A 166 1.46 5.14 -5.87
C GLY A 166 0.51 5.15 -7.06
N TYR A 167 -0.08 4.00 -7.39
CA TYR A 167 -1.04 3.93 -8.50
C TYR A 167 -2.32 4.71 -8.19
N HIS A 168 -2.88 4.55 -6.99
CA HIS A 168 -4.04 5.32 -6.54
C HIS A 168 -3.74 6.82 -6.49
N ALA A 169 -2.53 7.22 -6.11
CA ALA A 169 -2.10 8.63 -6.12
C ALA A 169 -2.17 9.22 -7.52
N LEU A 170 -1.61 8.53 -8.53
CA LEU A 170 -1.69 8.96 -9.93
C LEU A 170 -3.15 9.04 -10.41
N GLN A 171 -4.00 8.07 -10.04
CA GLN A 171 -5.43 8.10 -10.40
C GLN A 171 -6.17 9.30 -9.79
N ALA A 172 -5.74 9.76 -8.61
CA ALA A 172 -6.26 10.95 -7.95
C ALA A 172 -5.63 12.27 -8.43
N GLY A 173 -4.77 12.23 -9.46
CA GLY A 173 -4.05 13.39 -9.98
C GLY A 173 -2.99 13.93 -9.02
N ILE A 174 -2.47 13.09 -8.12
CA ILE A 174 -1.37 13.40 -7.22
C ILE A 174 -0.07 12.98 -7.90
N ALA A 175 0.90 13.89 -7.95
CA ALA A 175 2.20 13.60 -8.55
C ALA A 175 2.98 12.64 -7.66
N VAL A 176 3.48 11.53 -8.22
CA VAL A 176 4.32 10.58 -7.49
C VAL A 176 5.77 10.84 -7.84
N VAL A 177 6.45 11.53 -6.93
CA VAL A 177 7.82 12.03 -7.10
C VAL A 177 8.83 10.89 -7.17
N GLY A 178 8.57 9.81 -6.43
CA GLY A 178 9.39 8.61 -6.50
C GLY A 178 9.00 7.57 -5.46
N LEU A 179 9.60 6.39 -5.61
CA LEU A 179 9.49 5.29 -4.67
C LEU A 179 10.88 4.77 -4.34
N ALA A 180 11.17 4.55 -3.06
CA ALA A 180 12.40 3.90 -2.60
C ALA A 180 12.12 2.55 -1.94
N GLU A 181 12.87 1.53 -2.32
CA GLU A 181 12.88 0.18 -1.73
C GLU A 181 14.28 -0.12 -1.22
N ALA A 182 14.38 -0.52 0.05
CA ALA A 182 15.65 -0.81 0.70
C ALA A 182 16.27 -2.10 0.15
N ALA A 183 15.46 -3.06 -0.27
CA ALA A 183 15.92 -4.28 -0.93
C ALA A 183 16.43 -4.04 -2.37
N PRO A 184 17.28 -4.93 -2.92
CA PRO A 184 17.75 -4.84 -4.31
C PRO A 184 16.63 -4.89 -5.37
N THR A 185 15.48 -5.46 -5.00
CA THR A 185 14.28 -5.58 -5.84
C THR A 185 13.05 -5.26 -5.02
N CYS A 186 12.02 -4.69 -5.65
CA CYS A 186 10.69 -4.53 -5.04
C CYS A 186 10.15 -5.87 -4.52
N GLY A 187 9.64 -5.88 -3.29
CA GLY A 187 9.02 -7.07 -2.69
C GLY A 187 7.61 -7.35 -3.21
N GLY A 188 6.94 -6.34 -3.80
CA GLY A 188 5.65 -6.51 -4.47
C GLY A 188 5.75 -7.16 -5.85
N TYR A 189 4.60 -7.46 -6.46
CA TYR A 189 4.55 -8.05 -7.79
C TYR A 189 5.22 -7.16 -8.84
N LYS A 190 6.05 -7.75 -9.69
CA LYS A 190 6.74 -7.06 -10.78
C LYS A 190 5.76 -6.30 -11.67
N VAL A 191 4.59 -6.88 -11.96
CA VAL A 191 3.54 -6.21 -12.75
C VAL A 191 3.03 -4.90 -12.11
N HIS A 192 3.10 -4.73 -10.79
CA HIS A 192 2.78 -3.48 -10.11
C HIS A 192 3.91 -2.46 -10.18
N ARG A 193 5.15 -2.93 -9.98
CA ARG A 193 6.35 -2.12 -10.20
C ARG A 193 6.38 -1.57 -11.63
N ASP A 194 6.25 -2.44 -12.61
CA ASP A 194 6.26 -2.11 -14.03
C ASP A 194 5.10 -1.18 -14.40
N LYS A 195 3.93 -1.37 -13.78
CA LYS A 195 2.79 -0.45 -13.92
C LYS A 195 3.18 0.97 -13.49
N LEU A 196 3.81 1.16 -12.34
CA LEU A 196 4.27 2.50 -11.93
C LEU A 196 5.38 3.04 -12.83
N ALA A 197 6.35 2.21 -13.20
CA ALA A 197 7.47 2.62 -14.04
C ALA A 197 6.99 3.16 -15.40
N ARG A 198 6.11 2.43 -16.09
CA ARG A 198 5.55 2.88 -17.39
C ARG A 198 4.57 4.05 -17.27
N LEU A 199 4.13 4.38 -16.07
CA LEU A 199 3.35 5.61 -15.81
C LEU A 199 4.26 6.82 -15.55
N GLY A 200 5.58 6.63 -15.47
CA GLY A 200 6.58 7.70 -15.31
C GLY A 200 7.03 7.91 -13.87
N VAL A 201 6.84 6.92 -12.98
CA VAL A 201 7.32 7.00 -11.58
C VAL A 201 8.73 6.42 -11.47
N PRO A 202 9.72 7.17 -10.98
CA PRO A 202 11.04 6.63 -10.73
C PRO A 202 11.04 5.71 -9.50
N ILE A 203 11.69 4.55 -9.62
CA ILE A 203 11.78 3.53 -8.58
C ILE A 203 13.25 3.28 -8.25
N TYR A 204 13.63 3.55 -7.00
CA TYR A 204 14.97 3.42 -6.47
C TYR A 204 15.05 2.17 -5.60
N THR A 205 15.71 1.10 -6.06
CA THR A 205 16.00 -0.09 -5.24
C THR A 205 17.36 0.03 -4.57
N SER A 206 17.60 -0.71 -3.49
CA SER A 206 18.76 -0.50 -2.60
C SER A 206 18.85 0.94 -2.08
N HIS A 207 17.72 1.60 -1.84
CA HIS A 207 17.66 2.94 -1.27
C HIS A 207 16.63 3.01 -0.13
N SER A 208 16.92 3.82 0.88
CA SER A 208 15.96 4.11 1.95
C SER A 208 15.97 5.59 2.32
N ILE A 209 14.95 6.01 3.05
CA ILE A 209 14.85 7.36 3.58
C ILE A 209 15.93 7.61 4.63
N VAL A 210 16.57 8.77 4.52
CA VAL A 210 17.52 9.30 5.50
C VAL A 210 16.82 10.32 6.40
N ARG A 211 15.95 11.17 5.82
CA ARG A 211 15.22 12.22 6.55
C ARG A 211 14.10 12.83 5.70
N ALA A 212 13.16 13.49 6.35
CA ALA A 212 12.22 14.43 5.75
C ALA A 212 12.41 15.81 6.41
N ASP A 213 12.24 16.87 5.63
CA ASP A 213 12.53 18.25 6.05
C ASP A 213 11.38 19.18 5.66
N GLY A 214 11.14 20.22 6.46
CA GLY A 214 10.18 21.29 6.17
C GLY A 214 9.78 22.10 7.40
N ARG A 215 9.11 23.25 7.20
CA ARG A 215 8.73 24.17 8.27
C ARG A 215 7.28 23.98 8.68
N GLY A 216 7.03 22.98 9.53
CA GLY A 216 5.70 22.68 10.06
C GLY A 216 4.94 21.60 9.30
N GLU A 217 5.30 21.34 8.04
CA GLU A 217 4.90 20.18 7.24
C GLU A 217 6.09 19.70 6.39
N VAL A 218 5.96 18.56 5.71
CA VAL A 218 6.98 18.07 4.78
C VAL A 218 7.09 19.00 3.58
N GLU A 219 8.30 19.41 3.23
CA GLU A 219 8.63 20.16 2.00
C GLU A 219 9.60 19.38 1.10
N SER A 220 10.39 18.47 1.69
CA SER A 220 11.28 17.58 0.95
C SER A 220 11.58 16.28 1.69
N VAL A 221 12.08 15.31 0.94
CA VAL A 221 12.60 14.04 1.46
C VAL A 221 13.98 13.76 0.88
N THR A 222 14.86 13.22 1.72
CA THR A 222 16.18 12.75 1.29
C THR A 222 16.27 11.24 1.44
N ILE A 223 16.64 10.55 0.36
CA ILE A 223 16.96 9.12 0.34
C ILE A 223 18.46 8.94 0.09
N ALA A 224 18.99 7.76 0.41
CA ALA A 224 20.36 7.37 0.05
C ALA A 224 20.39 5.89 -0.33
N ARG A 225 21.45 5.47 -1.05
CA ARG A 225 21.72 4.04 -1.22
C ARG A 225 21.96 3.39 0.14
N VAL A 226 21.58 2.14 0.29
CA VAL A 226 21.85 1.34 1.49
C VAL A 226 22.73 0.13 1.17
N ASP A 227 23.55 -0.26 2.13
CA ASP A 227 24.35 -1.48 2.05
C ASP A 227 23.51 -2.75 2.36
N LYS A 228 24.17 -3.91 2.40
CA LYS A 228 23.54 -5.21 2.72
C LYS A 228 22.93 -5.29 4.13
N ASP A 229 23.36 -4.42 5.04
CA ASP A 229 22.86 -4.32 6.41
C ASP A 229 21.83 -3.17 6.54
N PHE A 230 21.35 -2.65 5.40
CA PHE A 230 20.42 -1.54 5.28
C PHE A 230 20.91 -0.21 5.88
N ARG A 231 22.23 -0.01 5.99
CA ARG A 231 22.81 1.26 6.44
C ARG A 231 22.96 2.23 5.26
N PRO A 232 22.55 3.50 5.39
CA PRO A 232 22.77 4.51 4.37
C PRO A 232 24.26 4.67 4.02
N ILE A 233 24.57 4.77 2.74
CA ILE A 233 25.93 4.98 2.21
C ILE A 233 26.12 6.49 2.00
N PRO A 234 27.04 7.15 2.74
CA PRO A 234 27.29 8.57 2.59
C PRO A 234 27.72 8.97 1.18
N GLY A 235 27.33 10.16 0.73
CA GLY A 235 27.63 10.69 -0.60
C GLY A 235 26.74 10.15 -1.72
N THR A 236 25.69 9.39 -1.38
CA THR A 236 24.72 8.83 -2.32
C THR A 236 23.32 9.43 -2.18
N GLU A 237 23.22 10.49 -1.38
CA GLU A 237 21.99 11.17 -1.03
C GLU A 237 21.36 11.82 -2.26
N ARG A 238 20.03 11.76 -2.31
CA ARG A 238 19.20 12.45 -3.29
C ARG A 238 18.01 13.06 -2.58
N THR A 239 17.79 14.35 -2.78
CA THR A 239 16.67 15.08 -2.19
C THR A 239 15.61 15.36 -3.25
N PHE A 240 14.35 15.22 -2.87
CA PHE A 240 13.20 15.44 -3.71
C PHE A 240 12.21 16.39 -3.03
N ALA A 241 11.69 17.37 -3.77
CA ALA A 241 10.61 18.23 -3.30
C ALA A 241 9.28 17.44 -3.28
N CYS A 242 8.67 17.32 -2.11
CA CYS A 242 7.41 16.62 -1.88
C CYS A 242 6.69 17.23 -0.68
N ASP A 243 5.36 17.19 -0.67
CA ASP A 243 4.56 17.60 0.50
C ASP A 243 4.07 16.42 1.34
N THR A 244 4.36 15.19 0.91
CA THR A 244 3.92 13.98 1.61
C THR A 244 4.91 12.84 1.42
N VAL A 245 5.21 12.12 2.50
CA VAL A 245 5.97 10.87 2.50
C VAL A 245 5.07 9.73 2.99
N LEU A 246 4.83 8.73 2.14
CA LEU A 246 4.13 7.52 2.54
C LEU A 246 5.09 6.46 3.05
N ILE A 247 4.80 5.93 4.23
CA ILE A 247 5.52 4.82 4.82
C ILE A 247 4.75 3.52 4.54
N ALA A 248 5.35 2.63 3.75
CA ALA A 248 4.78 1.36 3.31
C ALA A 248 5.78 0.20 3.50
N VAL A 249 6.39 0.11 4.69
CA VAL A 249 7.52 -0.78 5.01
C VAL A 249 7.11 -2.11 5.66
N GLY A 250 5.86 -2.51 5.50
CA GLY A 250 5.33 -3.79 5.99
C GLY A 250 4.16 -3.65 6.97
N LEU A 251 3.66 -4.80 7.40
CA LEU A 251 2.45 -4.94 8.21
C LEU A 251 2.73 -5.89 9.38
N ASP A 252 2.08 -5.64 10.52
CA ASP A 252 2.05 -6.55 11.67
C ASP A 252 0.63 -7.10 11.87
N PRO A 253 0.46 -8.43 11.98
CA PRO A 253 -0.84 -9.03 12.29
C PRO A 253 -1.43 -8.50 13.59
N VAL A 254 -2.73 -8.20 13.57
CA VAL A 254 -3.51 -7.86 14.77
C VAL A 254 -4.21 -9.13 15.22
N ASN A 255 -3.64 -9.85 16.19
CA ASN A 255 -4.15 -11.15 16.66
C ASN A 255 -4.05 -11.35 18.18
N GLU A 256 -3.96 -10.26 18.92
CA GLU A 256 -3.84 -10.24 20.38
C GLU A 256 -5.04 -10.93 21.05
N LEU A 257 -6.25 -10.70 20.55
CA LEU A 257 -7.48 -11.34 21.04
C LEU A 257 -7.45 -12.86 20.84
N TYR A 258 -6.92 -13.33 19.71
CA TYR A 258 -6.78 -14.76 19.42
C TYR A 258 -5.81 -15.42 20.39
N ARG A 259 -4.62 -14.82 20.59
CA ARG A 259 -3.60 -15.33 21.50
C ARG A 259 -4.14 -15.45 22.92
N ARG A 260 -4.85 -14.43 23.42
CA ARG A 260 -5.49 -14.45 24.75
C ARG A 260 -6.59 -15.50 24.86
N ALA A 261 -7.44 -15.64 23.84
CA ALA A 261 -8.48 -16.65 23.83
C ALA A 261 -7.90 -18.08 23.89
N ARG A 262 -6.82 -18.35 23.15
CA ARG A 262 -6.10 -19.64 23.20
C ARG A 262 -5.48 -19.89 24.58
N GLU A 263 -4.87 -18.88 25.19
CA GLU A 263 -4.32 -18.96 26.55
C GLU A 263 -5.39 -19.31 27.60
N PHE A 264 -6.61 -18.81 27.43
CA PHE A 264 -7.75 -19.13 28.31
C PHE A 264 -8.49 -20.41 27.94
N GLY A 265 -7.97 -21.21 27.01
CA GLY A 265 -8.57 -22.50 26.63
C GLY A 265 -9.85 -22.38 25.80
N MET A 266 -10.14 -21.21 25.23
CA MET A 266 -11.28 -21.04 24.34
C MET A 266 -11.02 -21.74 23.00
N ARG A 267 -12.12 -22.18 22.36
CA ARG A 267 -12.11 -22.65 20.98
C ARG A 267 -11.97 -21.45 20.03
N ALA A 268 -10.73 -21.01 19.83
CA ALA A 268 -10.39 -19.83 19.04
C ALA A 268 -9.67 -20.19 17.73
N PHE A 269 -10.01 -19.45 16.68
CA PHE A 269 -9.47 -19.55 15.31
C PHE A 269 -8.99 -18.17 14.85
N VAL A 270 -8.13 -18.14 13.83
CA VAL A 270 -7.61 -16.91 13.22
C VAL A 270 -7.62 -17.05 11.70
N ALA A 271 -7.88 -15.97 10.97
CA ALA A 271 -7.88 -15.99 9.50
C ALA A 271 -7.49 -14.62 8.89
N GLY A 272 -7.07 -14.64 7.63
CA GLY A 272 -6.62 -13.45 6.89
C GLY A 272 -5.31 -12.89 7.42
N ASP A 273 -5.10 -11.59 7.27
CA ASP A 273 -3.84 -10.94 7.69
C ASP A 273 -3.58 -11.00 9.22
N ALA A 274 -4.58 -11.35 10.02
CA ALA A 274 -4.40 -11.64 11.45
C ALA A 274 -3.63 -12.96 11.68
N GLU A 275 -3.71 -13.90 10.75
CA GLU A 275 -2.95 -15.15 10.75
C GLU A 275 -1.60 -14.96 10.06
N GLU A 276 -1.63 -14.45 8.82
CA GLU A 276 -0.47 -14.33 7.95
C GLU A 276 -0.72 -13.23 6.92
N ILE A 277 0.24 -12.32 6.76
CA ILE A 277 0.16 -11.23 5.76
C ILE A 277 0.20 -11.82 4.35
N ALA A 278 -0.90 -11.68 3.61
CA ALA A 278 -1.04 -12.20 2.25
C ALA A 278 -1.94 -11.30 1.39
N GLU A 279 -2.23 -11.73 0.17
CA GLU A 279 -3.19 -11.04 -0.70
C GLU A 279 -4.63 -11.18 -0.20
N ALA A 280 -5.49 -10.23 -0.56
CA ALA A 280 -6.90 -10.29 -0.15
C ALA A 280 -7.62 -11.54 -0.71
N SER A 281 -7.19 -12.04 -1.87
CA SER A 281 -7.66 -13.32 -2.43
C SER A 281 -7.39 -14.49 -1.49
N ALA A 282 -6.20 -14.55 -0.89
CA ALA A 282 -5.87 -15.54 0.12
C ALA A 282 -6.70 -15.34 1.41
N ALA A 283 -6.99 -14.09 1.80
CA ALA A 283 -7.83 -13.80 2.97
C ALA A 283 -9.29 -14.24 2.77
N ILE A 284 -9.89 -14.00 1.59
CA ILE A 284 -11.24 -14.48 1.24
C ILE A 284 -11.31 -15.99 1.39
N TYR A 285 -10.36 -16.68 0.75
CA TYR A 285 -10.36 -18.14 0.73
C TYR A 285 -10.03 -18.76 2.10
N GLY A 286 -9.07 -18.17 2.83
CA GLY A 286 -8.74 -18.56 4.19
C GLY A 286 -9.91 -18.38 5.17
N GLY A 287 -10.69 -17.30 5.02
CA GLY A 287 -11.93 -17.10 5.76
C GLY A 287 -12.94 -18.21 5.52
N ARG A 288 -13.13 -18.61 4.25
CA ARG A 288 -14.02 -19.72 3.88
C ARG A 288 -13.59 -21.04 4.53
N ILE A 289 -12.30 -21.37 4.50
CA ILE A 289 -11.74 -22.56 5.15
C ILE A 289 -11.98 -22.50 6.66
N ALA A 290 -11.68 -21.37 7.30
CA ALA A 290 -11.88 -21.19 8.74
C ALA A 290 -13.36 -21.36 9.15
N GLY A 291 -14.31 -20.86 8.35
CA GLY A 291 -15.73 -21.07 8.57
C GLY A 291 -16.11 -22.56 8.57
N ARG A 292 -15.59 -23.34 7.63
CA ARG A 292 -15.82 -24.79 7.55
C ARG A 292 -15.18 -25.54 8.74
N GLU A 293 -13.97 -25.17 9.13
CA GLU A 293 -13.28 -25.75 10.30
C GLU A 293 -14.01 -25.45 11.61
N ILE A 294 -14.56 -24.24 11.77
CA ILE A 294 -15.39 -23.87 12.92
C ILE A 294 -16.66 -24.72 12.97
N ALA A 295 -17.39 -24.85 11.85
CA ALA A 295 -18.61 -25.68 11.80
C ALA A 295 -18.34 -27.12 12.24
N ARG A 296 -17.26 -27.72 11.74
CA ARG A 296 -16.81 -29.06 12.14
C ARG A 296 -16.46 -29.13 13.62
N ALA A 297 -15.71 -28.16 14.14
CA ALA A 297 -15.31 -28.13 15.54
C ALA A 297 -16.50 -27.97 16.51
N LEU A 298 -17.58 -27.33 16.06
CA LEU A 298 -18.86 -27.24 16.76
C LEU A 298 -19.72 -28.51 16.64
N GLY A 299 -19.32 -29.50 15.83
CA GLY A 299 -20.02 -30.78 15.68
C GLY A 299 -21.13 -30.79 14.61
N TYR A 300 -21.16 -29.80 13.71
CA TYR A 300 -22.11 -29.81 12.59
C TYR A 300 -21.70 -30.86 11.54
N PRO A 301 -22.68 -31.52 10.87
CA PRO A 301 -22.41 -32.55 9.87
C PRO A 301 -21.93 -31.91 8.56
N VAL A 302 -20.66 -31.51 8.53
CA VAL A 302 -19.99 -30.96 7.36
C VAL A 302 -18.81 -31.85 6.98
N ASP A 303 -18.60 -32.02 5.68
CA ASP A 303 -17.42 -32.71 5.16
C ASP A 303 -16.13 -32.01 5.60
N GLU A 304 -15.03 -32.78 5.62
CA GLU A 304 -13.70 -32.19 5.80
C GLU A 304 -13.42 -31.16 4.70
N VAL A 305 -12.59 -30.16 5.02
CA VAL A 305 -12.13 -29.19 4.02
C VAL A 305 -11.38 -29.96 2.93
N PRO A 306 -11.83 -29.92 1.66
CA PRO A 306 -11.18 -30.64 0.57
C PRO A 306 -9.72 -30.21 0.39
N GLU A 307 -8.83 -31.13 0.01
CA GLU A 307 -7.41 -30.79 -0.22
C GLU A 307 -7.24 -29.76 -1.33
N GLU A 308 -8.13 -29.77 -2.33
CA GLU A 308 -8.18 -28.77 -3.42
C GLU A 308 -8.34 -27.34 -2.90
N TRP A 309 -9.06 -27.16 -1.79
CA TRP A 309 -9.22 -25.85 -1.14
C TRP A 309 -7.90 -25.40 -0.50
N ARG A 310 -7.20 -26.32 0.16
CA ARG A 310 -5.89 -26.04 0.75
C ARG A 310 -4.84 -25.77 -0.33
N GLU A 311 -4.88 -26.48 -1.45
CA GLU A 311 -4.03 -26.21 -2.61
C GLU A 311 -4.32 -24.83 -3.21
N THR A 312 -5.60 -24.50 -3.43
CA THR A 312 -6.01 -23.16 -3.91
C THR A 312 -5.51 -22.06 -2.96
N GLN A 313 -5.67 -22.24 -1.66
CA GLN A 313 -5.17 -21.29 -0.66
C GLN A 313 -3.64 -21.15 -0.73
N ARG A 314 -2.89 -22.26 -0.85
CA ARG A 314 -1.43 -22.25 -1.02
C ARG A 314 -1.00 -21.49 -2.26
N VAL A 315 -1.73 -21.66 -3.37
CA VAL A 315 -1.48 -20.93 -4.62
C VAL A 315 -1.76 -19.44 -4.44
N LEU A 316 -2.89 -19.06 -3.85
CA LEU A 316 -3.26 -17.65 -3.64
C LEU A 316 -2.35 -16.92 -2.62
N LYS A 317 -1.78 -17.64 -1.65
CA LYS A 317 -0.78 -17.13 -0.68
C LYS A 317 0.62 -17.01 -1.27
N SER A 318 0.87 -17.54 -2.46
CA SER A 318 2.22 -17.59 -3.01
C SER A 318 2.81 -16.19 -3.16
N ARG A 319 4.06 -16.07 -2.73
CA ARG A 319 4.87 -14.86 -2.96
C ARG A 319 5.19 -14.74 -4.46
N PRO A 320 5.58 -13.54 -4.93
CA PRO A 320 6.05 -13.36 -6.30
C PRO A 320 7.10 -14.42 -6.66
N GLY A 321 6.84 -15.19 -7.72
CA GLY A 321 7.67 -16.32 -8.11
C GLY A 321 8.77 -15.94 -9.12
N ALA A 322 9.18 -16.91 -9.95
CA ALA A 322 10.24 -16.71 -10.92
C ALA A 322 9.85 -15.64 -11.97
N VAL A 323 10.84 -14.87 -12.41
CA VAL A 323 10.69 -13.91 -13.52
C VAL A 323 11.32 -14.53 -14.77
N ALA A 324 10.52 -14.69 -15.80
CA ALA A 324 10.98 -15.12 -17.13
C ALA A 324 11.36 -13.89 -17.98
N PRO A 325 12.16 -14.08 -19.04
CA PRO A 325 12.32 -13.05 -20.07
C PRO A 325 10.98 -12.72 -20.74
N GLU A 326 10.80 -11.47 -21.15
CA GLU A 326 9.62 -11.05 -21.89
C GLU A 326 9.58 -11.73 -23.27
N GLN A 327 8.45 -12.39 -23.58
CA GLN A 327 8.26 -13.08 -24.85
C GLN A 327 7.34 -12.24 -25.74
N ILE A 328 7.95 -11.44 -26.61
CA ILE A 328 7.23 -10.64 -27.59
C ILE A 328 6.94 -11.52 -28.82
N PRO A 329 5.67 -11.71 -29.24
CA PRO A 329 5.34 -12.54 -30.39
C PRO A 329 6.05 -12.08 -31.66
N ASP A 330 6.71 -13.01 -32.37
CA ASP A 330 7.26 -12.73 -33.69
C ASP A 330 6.20 -12.80 -34.79
N ARG A 331 5.24 -11.87 -34.71
CA ARG A 331 4.08 -11.81 -35.60
C ARG A 331 3.84 -10.37 -36.04
N GLU A 332 3.58 -10.18 -37.33
CA GLU A 332 3.38 -8.86 -37.94
C GLU A 332 2.15 -8.83 -38.84
N GLU A 333 1.19 -9.71 -38.56
CA GLU A 333 -0.05 -9.87 -39.31
C GLU A 333 -1.24 -10.16 -38.37
N GLY A 334 -2.43 -9.74 -38.80
CA GLY A 334 -3.65 -9.92 -38.05
C GLY A 334 -3.69 -9.10 -36.77
N VAL A 335 -4.40 -9.59 -35.75
CA VAL A 335 -4.54 -8.96 -34.44
C VAL A 335 -4.24 -9.96 -33.35
N PHE A 336 -3.48 -9.58 -32.32
CA PHE A 336 -3.10 -10.47 -31.24
C PHE A 336 -2.71 -9.69 -29.96
N PRO A 337 -2.89 -10.30 -28.78
CA PRO A 337 -2.43 -9.70 -27.53
C PRO A 337 -0.91 -9.86 -27.37
N VAL A 338 -0.27 -8.88 -26.75
CA VAL A 338 1.08 -8.98 -26.20
C VAL A 338 0.97 -8.96 -24.67
N PHE A 339 1.66 -9.89 -24.02
CA PHE A 339 1.68 -10.00 -22.56
C PHE A 339 2.99 -9.42 -22.02
N HIS A 340 2.87 -8.44 -21.13
CA HIS A 340 3.98 -7.80 -20.44
C HIS A 340 4.14 -8.31 -18.99
N CYS A 341 3.33 -9.29 -18.58
CA CYS A 341 3.48 -9.96 -17.29
C CYS A 341 4.45 -11.14 -17.42
N THR A 342 5.61 -11.01 -16.79
CA THR A 342 6.71 -11.98 -16.93
C THR A 342 7.05 -12.72 -15.63
N GLN A 343 6.35 -12.41 -14.55
CA GLN A 343 6.55 -13.02 -13.24
C GLN A 343 5.44 -14.03 -12.95
N GLU A 344 5.80 -15.14 -12.30
CA GLU A 344 4.81 -16.06 -11.74
C GLU A 344 4.00 -15.40 -10.61
N ILE A 345 2.70 -15.24 -10.83
CA ILE A 345 1.74 -14.62 -9.89
C ILE A 345 0.39 -15.34 -9.99
N PRO A 346 -0.32 -15.60 -8.88
CA PRO A 346 -1.56 -16.38 -8.91
C PRO A 346 -2.71 -15.59 -9.55
N CYS A 347 -2.87 -15.67 -10.88
CA CYS A 347 -3.75 -14.78 -11.64
C CYS A 347 -4.26 -15.42 -12.94
N ASN A 348 -5.58 -15.53 -13.11
CA ASN A 348 -6.23 -16.03 -14.34
C ASN A 348 -7.32 -15.16 -15.02
N PRO A 349 -7.53 -13.84 -14.74
CA PRO A 349 -8.57 -13.06 -15.43
C PRO A 349 -8.44 -12.98 -16.96
N CYS A 350 -7.22 -12.96 -17.50
CA CYS A 350 -7.03 -12.79 -18.94
C CYS A 350 -7.45 -14.03 -19.75
N SER A 351 -7.25 -15.25 -19.23
CA SER A 351 -7.71 -16.48 -19.87
C SER A 351 -9.24 -16.54 -19.86
N HIS A 352 -9.86 -16.22 -18.73
CA HIS A 352 -11.33 -16.12 -18.58
C HIS A 352 -11.97 -15.07 -19.49
N ALA A 353 -11.31 -13.94 -19.70
CA ALA A 353 -11.82 -12.88 -20.56
C ALA A 353 -11.86 -13.28 -22.05
N CYS A 354 -11.09 -14.29 -22.47
CA CYS A 354 -10.96 -14.70 -23.85
C CYS A 354 -12.09 -15.65 -24.30
N ARG A 355 -13.11 -15.10 -24.96
CA ARG A 355 -14.27 -15.86 -25.49
C ARG A 355 -13.91 -17.00 -26.45
N PHE A 356 -12.72 -16.96 -27.07
CA PHE A 356 -12.26 -17.99 -28.00
C PHE A 356 -11.24 -18.96 -27.39
N GLY A 357 -10.89 -18.82 -26.10
CA GLY A 357 -9.92 -19.70 -25.44
C GLY A 357 -8.51 -19.61 -26.01
N LEU A 358 -8.13 -18.46 -26.57
CA LEU A 358 -6.82 -18.24 -27.20
C LEU A 358 -5.73 -17.80 -26.21
N ILE A 359 -6.10 -17.60 -24.94
CA ILE A 359 -5.18 -17.24 -23.86
C ILE A 359 -5.20 -18.40 -22.87
N GLN A 360 -4.10 -19.14 -22.80
CA GLN A 360 -3.97 -20.31 -21.95
C GLN A 360 -3.10 -19.98 -20.74
N ILE A 361 -3.56 -20.39 -19.57
CA ILE A 361 -2.83 -20.45 -18.31
C ILE A 361 -3.01 -21.89 -17.82
N ASP A 362 -2.01 -22.44 -17.14
CA ASP A 362 -2.12 -23.77 -16.57
C ASP A 362 -3.32 -23.81 -15.59
N PRO A 363 -4.36 -24.63 -15.85
CA PRO A 363 -5.55 -24.67 -15.00
C PRO A 363 -5.26 -25.28 -13.62
N ARG A 364 -4.16 -26.04 -13.47
CA ARG A 364 -3.73 -26.60 -12.18
C ARG A 364 -2.88 -25.61 -11.39
N ASP A 365 -2.23 -24.67 -12.08
CA ASP A 365 -1.37 -23.68 -11.45
C ASP A 365 -1.49 -22.31 -12.13
N ILE A 366 -2.41 -21.50 -11.63
CA ILE A 366 -2.65 -20.15 -12.12
C ILE A 366 -1.49 -19.18 -11.89
N ARG A 367 -0.36 -19.63 -11.30
CA ARG A 367 0.86 -18.82 -11.18
C ARG A 367 1.61 -18.70 -12.50
N ARG A 368 1.42 -19.64 -13.43
CA ARG A 368 2.13 -19.63 -14.71
C ARG A 368 1.72 -18.43 -15.57
N THR A 369 2.70 -17.87 -16.30
CA THR A 369 2.46 -16.75 -17.20
C THR A 369 1.56 -17.14 -18.37
N PRO A 370 0.65 -16.27 -18.83
CA PRO A 370 -0.26 -16.56 -19.93
C PRO A 370 0.46 -16.77 -21.25
N ARG A 371 -0.04 -17.71 -22.05
CA ARG A 371 0.42 -17.98 -23.43
C ARG A 371 -0.68 -17.67 -24.44
N PHE A 372 -0.34 -16.97 -25.51
CA PHE A 372 -1.24 -16.78 -26.65
C PHE A 372 -1.16 -17.98 -27.60
N VAL A 373 -2.32 -18.50 -27.98
CA VAL A 373 -2.46 -19.52 -29.03
C VAL A 373 -3.07 -18.84 -30.26
N PRO A 374 -2.35 -18.76 -31.40
CA PRO A 374 -2.81 -18.04 -32.59
C PRO A 374 -4.16 -18.49 -33.15
N GLN A 375 -4.47 -19.77 -33.02
CA GLN A 375 -5.70 -20.40 -33.50
C GLN A 375 -6.09 -21.52 -32.55
N ASN A 376 -7.36 -21.58 -32.13
CA ASN A 376 -7.85 -22.67 -31.28
C ASN A 376 -8.20 -23.92 -32.10
N GLU A 377 -8.54 -25.02 -31.41
CA GLU A 377 -8.92 -26.31 -32.01
C GLU A 377 -10.11 -26.20 -32.97
N ARG A 378 -10.97 -25.18 -32.81
CA ARG A 378 -12.12 -24.90 -33.69
C ARG A 378 -11.79 -23.94 -34.84
N GLY A 379 -10.50 -23.69 -35.10
CA GLY A 379 -10.03 -22.83 -36.18
C GLY A 379 -10.24 -21.32 -35.95
N ARG A 380 -10.70 -20.89 -34.77
CA ARG A 380 -10.97 -19.47 -34.45
C ARG A 380 -9.67 -18.73 -34.16
N ARG A 381 -9.56 -17.50 -34.65
CA ARG A 381 -8.43 -16.57 -34.40
C ARG A 381 -8.89 -15.38 -33.55
N CYS A 382 -7.94 -14.61 -33.03
CA CYS A 382 -8.25 -13.42 -32.25
C CYS A 382 -9.04 -12.41 -33.09
N GLY A 383 -10.18 -11.93 -32.56
CA GLY A 383 -11.01 -10.93 -33.22
C GLY A 383 -10.66 -9.49 -32.86
N GLY A 384 -9.79 -9.28 -31.86
CA GLY A 384 -9.42 -7.95 -31.37
C GLY A 384 -10.46 -7.27 -30.47
N CYS A 385 -11.21 -8.04 -29.66
CA CYS A 385 -12.25 -7.47 -28.78
C CYS A 385 -11.72 -6.74 -27.53
N ALA A 386 -10.40 -6.78 -27.29
CA ALA A 386 -9.71 -6.13 -26.17
C ALA A 386 -10.21 -6.46 -24.75
N ARG A 387 -11.04 -7.50 -24.56
CA ARG A 387 -11.50 -7.92 -23.22
C ARG A 387 -10.38 -8.34 -22.29
N CYS A 388 -9.31 -8.96 -22.82
CA CYS A 388 -8.14 -9.32 -22.03
C CYS A 388 -7.35 -8.08 -21.55
N VAL A 389 -7.33 -7.01 -22.36
CA VAL A 389 -6.70 -5.73 -22.03
C VAL A 389 -7.46 -5.05 -20.89
N VAL A 390 -8.78 -4.92 -21.02
CA VAL A 390 -9.65 -4.31 -20.00
C VAL A 390 -9.60 -5.06 -18.67
N ASN A 391 -9.63 -6.40 -18.70
CA ASN A 391 -9.74 -7.20 -17.49
C ASN A 391 -8.41 -7.54 -16.82
N CYS A 392 -7.28 -7.05 -17.34
CA CYS A 392 -5.96 -7.33 -16.76
C CYS A 392 -5.75 -6.54 -15.46
N PRO A 393 -5.63 -7.19 -14.28
CA PRO A 393 -5.37 -6.47 -13.03
C PRO A 393 -4.04 -5.70 -13.03
N GLY A 394 -3.04 -6.27 -13.71
CA GLY A 394 -1.71 -5.67 -13.87
C GLY A 394 -1.65 -4.57 -14.93
N LEU A 395 -2.71 -4.34 -15.72
CA LEU A 395 -2.68 -3.49 -16.93
C LEU A 395 -1.53 -3.85 -17.89
N ALA A 396 -1.16 -5.13 -17.92
CA ALA A 396 0.05 -5.65 -18.55
C ALA A 396 -0.24 -6.42 -19.84
N ILE A 397 -1.34 -6.06 -20.53
CA ILE A 397 -1.72 -6.66 -21.82
C ILE A 397 -2.01 -5.52 -22.78
N THR A 398 -1.38 -5.54 -23.94
CA THR A 398 -1.70 -4.67 -25.07
C THR A 398 -2.22 -5.50 -26.23
N LEU A 399 -2.92 -4.87 -27.16
CA LEU A 399 -3.41 -5.52 -28.37
C LEU A 399 -2.80 -4.84 -29.60
N VAL A 400 -2.08 -5.59 -30.42
CA VAL A 400 -1.47 -5.08 -31.66
C VAL A 400 -2.28 -5.54 -32.85
N ASP A 401 -2.70 -4.62 -33.71
CA ASP A 401 -3.56 -4.86 -34.87
C ASP A 401 -2.93 -4.33 -36.16
N TYR A 402 -2.47 -5.26 -37.00
CA TYR A 402 -1.87 -5.01 -38.32
C TYR A 402 -2.87 -5.02 -39.47
N ARG A 403 -4.16 -5.32 -39.22
CA ARG A 403 -5.15 -5.56 -40.30
C ARG A 403 -5.43 -4.32 -41.14
N ARG A 404 -5.27 -3.13 -40.56
CA ARG A 404 -5.53 -1.85 -41.24
C ARG A 404 -4.29 -1.27 -41.91
N ASP A 405 -3.17 -1.26 -41.19
CA ASP A 405 -1.91 -0.69 -41.65
C ASP A 405 -0.76 -1.58 -41.16
N PRO A 406 -0.04 -2.28 -42.06
CA PRO A 406 1.05 -3.17 -41.67
C PRO A 406 2.33 -2.43 -41.25
N TYR A 407 2.49 -1.15 -41.62
CA TYR A 407 3.67 -0.34 -41.29
C TYR A 407 3.47 0.50 -40.02
N PHE A 408 2.23 0.91 -39.78
CA PHE A 408 1.82 1.63 -38.58
C PHE A 408 0.63 0.93 -37.89
N PRO A 409 0.83 -0.27 -37.32
CA PRO A 409 -0.23 -0.99 -36.64
C PRO A 409 -0.82 -0.19 -35.48
N THR A 410 -2.09 -0.45 -35.20
CA THR A 410 -2.77 0.08 -34.03
C THR A 410 -2.38 -0.72 -32.79
N VAL A 411 -1.88 -0.06 -31.76
CA VAL A 411 -1.66 -0.64 -30.43
C VAL A 411 -2.73 -0.13 -29.48
N THR A 412 -3.49 -1.05 -28.88
CA THR A 412 -4.50 -0.72 -27.88
C THR A 412 -3.93 -0.97 -26.49
N VAL A 413 -3.89 0.08 -25.66
CA VAL A 413 -3.40 0.04 -24.28
C VAL A 413 -4.53 0.33 -23.28
N PRO A 414 -4.52 -0.28 -22.09
CA PRO A 414 -5.48 0.02 -21.05
C PRO A 414 -5.13 1.33 -20.33
N PHE A 415 -6.12 2.13 -20.00
CA PHE A 415 -5.95 3.44 -19.37
C PHE A 415 -7.06 3.67 -18.33
N GLU A 416 -6.69 3.80 -17.05
CA GLU A 416 -7.65 3.95 -15.93
C GLU A 416 -7.54 5.33 -15.24
N PHE A 417 -7.33 6.37 -16.03
CA PHE A 417 -7.36 7.77 -15.58
C PHE A 417 -8.59 8.48 -16.16
N LEU A 418 -8.81 9.72 -15.72
CA LEU A 418 -9.95 10.52 -16.16
C LEU A 418 -9.94 10.69 -17.68
N LYS A 419 -11.11 10.54 -18.32
CA LYS A 419 -11.27 10.65 -19.78
C LYS A 419 -10.71 11.95 -20.35
N ASP A 420 -10.81 13.04 -19.58
CA ASP A 420 -10.43 14.37 -20.04
C ASP A 420 -8.91 14.61 -20.07
N THR A 421 -8.10 13.66 -19.55
CA THR A 421 -6.63 13.76 -19.57
C THR A 421 -6.02 13.29 -20.89
N ILE A 422 -6.81 12.73 -21.81
CA ILE A 422 -6.33 12.23 -23.10
C ILE A 422 -7.40 12.40 -24.17
N ARG A 423 -6.99 12.85 -25.36
CA ARG A 423 -7.88 13.13 -26.50
C ARG A 423 -7.36 12.48 -27.76
N VAL A 424 -8.28 12.23 -28.70
CA VAL A 424 -7.91 11.78 -30.04
C VAL A 424 -7.14 12.92 -30.72
N GLY A 425 -5.99 12.59 -31.31
CA GLY A 425 -5.06 13.55 -31.90
C GLY A 425 -3.90 13.94 -30.99
N ASP A 426 -3.97 13.65 -29.68
CA ASP A 426 -2.83 13.87 -28.78
C ASP A 426 -1.64 13.01 -29.19
N VAL A 427 -0.44 13.55 -29.03
CA VAL A 427 0.82 12.80 -29.18
C VAL A 427 1.29 12.41 -27.79
N VAL A 428 1.49 11.11 -27.57
CA VAL A 428 1.84 10.57 -26.26
C VAL A 428 3.17 9.82 -26.30
N THR A 429 3.95 9.96 -25.22
CA THR A 429 5.15 9.15 -25.00
C THR A 429 4.75 7.72 -24.66
N VAL A 430 5.14 6.78 -25.51
CA VAL A 430 4.93 5.34 -25.30
C VAL A 430 6.15 4.69 -24.69
N LEU A 431 5.92 3.74 -23.77
CA LEU A 431 6.99 3.11 -22.98
C LEU A 431 6.94 1.60 -23.07
N ASP A 432 8.10 0.97 -22.87
CA ASP A 432 8.21 -0.47 -22.64
C ASP A 432 7.80 -0.86 -21.20
N THR A 433 7.90 -2.15 -20.92
CA THR A 433 7.50 -2.74 -19.63
C THR A 433 8.30 -2.19 -18.45
N GLU A 434 9.53 -1.74 -18.66
CA GLU A 434 10.41 -1.21 -17.61
C GLU A 434 10.33 0.31 -17.46
N GLY A 435 9.57 0.98 -18.33
CA GLY A 435 9.39 2.43 -18.31
C GLY A 435 10.43 3.18 -19.16
N HIS A 436 11.14 2.50 -20.07
CA HIS A 436 11.98 3.18 -21.05
C HIS A 436 11.14 3.75 -22.18
N GLU A 437 11.50 4.94 -22.66
CA GLU A 437 10.83 5.57 -23.79
C GLU A 437 11.10 4.81 -25.08
N LEU A 438 10.03 4.48 -25.80
CA LEU A 438 10.11 3.90 -27.14
C LEU A 438 9.95 4.96 -28.24
N GLY A 439 9.29 6.07 -27.91
CA GLY A 439 9.07 7.20 -28.82
C GLY A 439 7.74 7.90 -28.54
N GLU A 440 7.39 8.81 -29.44
CA GLU A 440 6.12 9.53 -29.46
C GLU A 440 5.18 8.91 -30.49
N ALA A 441 3.90 8.77 -30.15
CA ALA A 441 2.91 8.20 -31.06
C ALA A 441 1.53 8.87 -30.90
N PRO A 442 0.79 9.12 -31.99
CA PRO A 442 -0.52 9.77 -31.93
C PRO A 442 -1.61 8.81 -31.46
N VAL A 443 -2.53 9.35 -30.65
CA VAL A 443 -3.78 8.69 -30.24
C VAL A 443 -4.78 8.78 -31.38
N GLU A 444 -5.18 7.65 -31.94
CA GLU A 444 -6.16 7.56 -33.04
C GLU A 444 -7.57 7.20 -32.58
N GLY A 445 -7.75 6.80 -31.33
CA GLY A 445 -9.08 6.53 -30.80
C GLY A 445 -9.13 6.21 -29.32
N LEU A 446 -10.27 6.54 -28.72
CA LEU A 446 -10.59 6.23 -27.33
C LEU A 446 -11.90 5.44 -27.32
N THR A 447 -11.90 4.27 -26.69
CA THR A 447 -13.12 3.47 -26.53
C THR A 447 -13.27 2.99 -25.09
N ALA A 448 -14.52 2.88 -24.64
CA ALA A 448 -14.88 2.25 -23.37
C ALA A 448 -15.81 1.09 -23.71
N PRO A 449 -15.34 -0.18 -23.66
CA PRO A 449 -16.20 -1.32 -23.98
C PRO A 449 -17.42 -1.38 -23.06
N GLU A 450 -18.56 -1.84 -23.57
CA GLU A 450 -19.73 -2.13 -22.74
C GLU A 450 -19.39 -3.16 -21.65
N GLY A 451 -19.78 -2.87 -20.41
CA GLY A 451 -19.41 -3.67 -19.24
C GLY A 451 -17.96 -3.50 -18.79
N SER A 452 -17.19 -2.56 -19.37
CA SER A 452 -15.90 -2.14 -18.83
C SER A 452 -16.13 -1.31 -17.56
N ASP A 453 -15.67 -1.83 -16.44
CA ASP A 453 -15.63 -1.10 -15.18
C ASP A 453 -14.46 -0.12 -15.19
N ARG A 454 -14.73 1.12 -15.64
CA ARG A 454 -13.86 2.30 -15.50
C ARG A 454 -12.47 2.20 -16.17
N THR A 455 -12.26 1.25 -17.08
CA THR A 455 -11.04 1.12 -17.89
C THR A 455 -11.29 1.57 -19.33
N LEU A 456 -10.52 2.57 -19.79
CA LEU A 456 -10.52 3.05 -21.16
C LEU A 456 -9.50 2.28 -22.00
N LEU A 457 -9.78 2.17 -23.29
CA LEU A 457 -8.87 1.65 -24.28
C LEU A 457 -8.39 2.80 -25.15
N VAL A 458 -7.08 3.06 -25.08
CA VAL A 458 -6.41 4.06 -25.91
C VAL A 458 -5.80 3.33 -27.10
N ARG A 459 -6.21 3.70 -28.31
CA ARG A 459 -5.65 3.19 -29.56
C ARG A 459 -4.60 4.17 -30.06
N ILE A 460 -3.39 3.66 -30.20
CA ILE A 460 -2.20 4.41 -30.58
C ILE A 460 -1.75 3.90 -31.94
N ARG A 461 -1.49 4.80 -32.87
CA ARG A 461 -0.87 4.44 -34.15
C ARG A 461 0.64 4.49 -33.99
N ALA A 462 1.31 3.34 -34.02
CA ALA A 462 2.74 3.26 -33.70
C ALA A 462 3.54 2.66 -34.88
N PRO A 463 4.80 3.10 -35.10
CA PRO A 463 5.69 2.43 -36.04
C PRO A 463 5.86 0.94 -35.71
N LYS A 464 5.83 0.10 -36.75
CA LYS A 464 5.95 -1.36 -36.67
C LYS A 464 7.08 -1.87 -35.77
N HIS A 465 8.25 -1.23 -35.79
CA HIS A 465 9.43 -1.66 -35.03
C HIS A 465 9.31 -1.46 -33.51
N ILE A 466 8.42 -0.58 -33.03
CA ILE A 466 8.14 -0.39 -31.59
C ILE A 466 6.78 -0.95 -31.15
N ALA A 467 5.83 -1.13 -32.08
CA ALA A 467 4.43 -1.45 -31.75
C ALA A 467 4.25 -2.63 -30.79
N ARG A 468 5.04 -3.70 -30.96
CA ARG A 468 4.97 -4.91 -30.11
C ARG A 468 5.60 -4.73 -28.73
N ARG A 469 6.41 -3.69 -28.52
CA ARG A 469 7.12 -3.38 -27.27
C ARG A 469 6.37 -2.39 -26.40
N ILE A 470 5.39 -1.67 -26.94
CA ILE A 470 4.59 -0.69 -26.21
C ILE A 470 3.80 -1.42 -25.12
N ALA A 471 4.07 -1.09 -23.87
CA ALA A 471 3.40 -1.63 -22.69
C ALA A 471 2.51 -0.61 -21.98
N GLY A 472 2.71 0.69 -22.22
CA GLY A 472 1.92 1.76 -21.61
C GLY A 472 2.21 3.15 -22.15
N ILE A 473 1.55 4.14 -21.56
CA ILE A 473 1.68 5.56 -21.84
C ILE A 473 2.10 6.26 -20.55
N ARG A 474 3.01 7.24 -20.65
CA ARG A 474 3.43 8.07 -19.53
C ARG A 474 2.30 9.02 -19.13
N VAL A 475 2.06 9.16 -17.83
CA VAL A 475 0.97 10.03 -17.31
C VAL A 475 1.46 11.23 -16.50
N GLN A 476 2.73 11.27 -16.16
CA GLN A 476 3.37 12.42 -15.53
C GLN A 476 4.70 12.76 -16.20
N PRO A 477 5.08 14.05 -16.30
CA PRO A 477 6.32 14.43 -16.95
C PRO A 477 7.54 14.02 -16.13
N PRO A 478 8.71 13.70 -16.76
CA PRO A 478 9.92 13.26 -16.04
C PRO A 478 10.40 14.25 -14.95
N ALA A 479 10.18 15.54 -15.17
CA ALA A 479 10.54 16.60 -14.22
C ALA A 479 9.87 16.46 -12.83
N VAL A 480 8.73 15.75 -12.74
CA VAL A 480 8.07 15.48 -11.44
C VAL A 480 8.99 14.71 -10.50
N GLY A 481 9.73 13.73 -11.02
CA GLY A 481 10.60 12.85 -10.26
C GLY A 481 12.08 13.20 -10.33
N ALA A 482 12.42 14.39 -10.84
CA ALA A 482 13.79 14.87 -10.84
C ALA A 482 14.23 15.22 -9.40
N PRO A 483 15.43 14.79 -8.97
CA PRO A 483 16.00 15.25 -7.72
C PRO A 483 16.29 16.76 -7.80
N LEU A 484 16.33 17.42 -6.66
CA LEU A 484 16.77 18.81 -6.55
C LEU A 484 18.28 18.88 -6.83
N GLU A 485 18.72 19.82 -7.69
CA GLU A 485 20.14 20.02 -8.04
C GLU A 485 20.99 20.38 -6.81
N GLN A 486 20.38 21.11 -5.86
CA GLN A 486 20.93 21.39 -4.55
C GLN A 486 19.81 21.24 -3.50
N TYR A 487 20.15 20.58 -2.40
CA TYR A 487 19.36 20.43 -1.20
C TYR A 487 18.78 21.78 -0.71
N VAL A 488 17.53 21.78 -0.24
CA VAL A 488 16.76 22.99 0.16
C VAL A 488 16.60 23.03 1.69
N PRO A 489 16.59 24.20 2.34
CA PRO A 489 17.51 25.34 2.27
C PRO A 489 18.36 25.43 3.57
N GLN A 490 19.41 26.26 3.56
CA GLN A 490 20.01 26.76 4.81
C GLN A 490 18.89 27.35 5.69
N MET A 491 18.83 27.00 6.97
CA MET A 491 17.94 27.70 7.89
C MET A 491 18.31 29.20 7.86
N ASP A 492 17.37 30.10 7.60
CA ASP A 492 17.66 31.55 7.55
C ASP A 492 18.30 31.98 8.87
N ASP A 493 19.37 32.79 8.82
CA ASP A 493 20.06 33.27 10.02
C ASP A 493 19.11 33.99 10.98
N ALA A 494 18.06 34.67 10.48
CA ALA A 494 17.06 35.35 11.30
C ALA A 494 16.04 34.41 11.96
N ALA A 495 16.00 33.13 11.59
CA ALA A 495 15.02 32.18 12.13
C ALA A 495 15.28 31.90 13.62
N ILE A 496 14.24 31.99 14.45
CA ILE A 496 14.35 31.66 15.88
C ILE A 496 14.44 30.14 16.05
N LEU A 497 15.65 29.66 16.35
CA LEU A 497 15.99 28.28 16.63
C LEU A 497 15.53 27.86 18.04
N CYS A 498 15.80 28.67 19.07
CA CYS A 498 15.37 28.40 20.44
C CYS A 498 14.31 29.41 20.87
N ARG A 499 13.04 29.00 20.89
CA ARG A 499 11.94 29.89 21.26
C ARG A 499 12.00 30.37 22.70
N CYS A 500 12.43 29.52 23.64
CA CYS A 500 12.46 29.86 25.06
C CYS A 500 13.44 31.00 25.36
N ASN A 501 14.61 30.99 24.73
CA ASN A 501 15.67 31.98 24.94
C ASN A 501 15.85 32.93 23.75
N ARG A 502 14.94 32.87 22.77
CA ARG A 502 14.93 33.68 21.54
C ARG A 502 16.24 33.65 20.75
N VAL A 503 16.93 32.51 20.74
CA VAL A 503 18.19 32.32 19.99
C VAL A 503 17.87 32.06 18.52
N THR A 504 18.56 32.77 17.64
CA THR A 504 18.46 32.63 16.19
C THR A 504 19.37 31.53 15.63
N ALA A 505 19.09 31.08 14.42
CA ALA A 505 19.94 30.12 13.71
C ALA A 505 21.33 30.73 13.39
N GLY A 506 21.39 32.02 13.05
CA GLY A 506 22.62 32.71 12.71
C GLY A 506 23.61 32.81 13.88
N GLU A 507 23.11 33.04 15.10
CA GLU A 507 23.94 33.04 16.31
C GLU A 507 24.62 31.69 16.55
N VAL A 508 23.86 30.60 16.42
CA VAL A 508 24.42 29.24 16.58
C VAL A 508 25.39 28.91 15.46
N ARG A 509 25.05 29.26 14.22
CA ARG A 509 25.88 29.04 13.03
C ARG A 509 27.23 29.76 13.13
N GLN A 510 27.23 30.99 13.64
CA GLN A 510 28.46 31.74 13.87
C GLN A 510 29.41 31.00 14.82
N LEU A 511 28.90 30.42 15.90
CA LEU A 511 29.71 29.62 16.84
C LEU A 511 30.26 28.36 16.17
N ILE A 512 29.46 27.68 15.36
CA ILE A 512 29.93 26.50 14.61
C ILE A 512 31.08 26.89 13.66
N ARG A 513 30.96 28.02 12.96
CA ARG A 513 32.03 28.56 12.10
C ARG A 513 33.29 28.96 12.88
N GLN A 514 33.15 29.37 14.14
CA GLN A 514 34.27 29.63 15.04
C GLN A 514 34.95 28.36 15.57
N GLY A 515 34.48 27.17 15.18
CA GLY A 515 35.09 25.90 15.54
C GLY A 515 34.47 25.24 16.79
N TYR A 516 33.35 25.75 17.30
CA TYR A 516 32.62 25.04 18.34
C TYR A 516 32.12 23.71 17.78
N ARG A 517 32.35 22.64 18.53
CA ARG A 517 31.91 21.27 18.18
C ARG A 517 31.13 20.59 19.30
N ASP A 518 31.02 21.23 20.46
CA ASP A 518 30.25 20.73 21.59
C ASP A 518 28.94 21.51 21.75
N VAL A 519 27.81 20.81 21.68
CA VAL A 519 26.48 21.39 21.86
C VAL A 519 26.34 22.00 23.27
N ASN A 520 27.04 21.47 24.28
CA ASN A 520 27.04 22.03 25.63
C ASN A 520 27.74 23.39 25.69
N GLN A 521 28.78 23.61 24.87
CA GLN A 521 29.42 24.92 24.75
C GLN A 521 28.50 25.92 24.03
N ILE A 522 27.86 25.52 22.93
CA ILE A 522 26.88 26.36 22.23
C ILE A 522 25.73 26.73 23.17
N LYS A 523 25.23 25.76 23.96
CA LYS A 523 24.22 25.96 25.00
C LYS A 523 24.68 26.97 26.05
N ALA A 524 25.92 26.86 26.53
CA ALA A 524 26.47 27.77 27.54
C ALA A 524 26.60 29.21 27.03
N VAL A 525 26.95 29.39 25.75
CA VAL A 525 27.13 30.73 25.14
C VAL A 525 25.79 31.37 24.78
N THR A 526 24.87 30.62 24.18
CA THR A 526 23.63 31.17 23.60
C THR A 526 22.41 31.01 24.51
N GLY A 527 22.46 30.12 25.49
CA GLY A 527 21.29 29.67 26.23
C GLY A 527 20.37 28.72 25.44
N ALA A 528 20.69 28.36 24.19
CA ALA A 528 19.86 27.46 23.41
C ALA A 528 19.72 26.08 24.10
N GLY A 529 18.47 25.72 24.43
CA GLY A 529 18.15 24.49 25.17
C GLY A 529 18.20 24.60 26.69
N MET A 530 18.32 25.81 27.26
CA MET A 530 18.23 26.07 28.70
C MET A 530 16.85 26.52 29.20
N GLY A 531 15.89 26.74 28.31
CA GLY A 531 14.53 27.13 28.71
C GLY A 531 13.68 25.96 29.22
N ALA A 532 12.44 26.24 29.59
CA ALA A 532 11.47 25.29 30.15
C ALA A 532 11.33 23.97 29.37
N CYS A 533 11.52 23.99 28.04
CA CYS A 533 11.47 22.77 27.24
C CYS A 533 12.66 21.82 27.45
N GLY A 534 13.75 22.27 28.08
CA GLY A 534 14.99 21.50 28.27
C GLY A 534 15.70 21.16 26.95
N GLY A 535 15.46 21.94 25.90
CA GLY A 535 16.06 21.76 24.57
C GLY A 535 15.40 20.71 23.67
N LYS A 536 14.27 20.13 24.10
CA LYS A 536 13.51 19.13 23.32
C LYS A 536 13.15 19.59 21.90
N THR A 537 12.95 20.89 21.69
CA THR A 537 12.54 21.46 20.41
C THR A 537 13.71 21.94 19.54
N CYS A 538 14.82 22.38 20.16
CA CYS A 538 15.88 23.06 19.44
C CYS A 538 17.16 22.22 19.24
N PHE A 539 17.37 21.13 19.99
CA PHE A 539 18.59 20.32 19.84
C PHE A 539 18.72 19.66 18.46
N SER A 540 17.62 19.14 17.90
CA SER A 540 17.62 18.58 16.54
C SER A 540 17.96 19.64 15.49
N LEU A 541 17.54 20.89 15.71
CA LEU A 541 17.84 22.03 14.83
C LEU A 541 19.30 22.47 14.95
N ILE A 542 19.91 22.43 16.14
CA ILE A 542 21.36 22.70 16.30
C ILE A 542 22.18 21.64 15.57
N GLN A 543 21.80 20.35 15.68
CA GLN A 543 22.45 19.28 14.92
C GLN A 543 22.30 19.46 13.42
N GLN A 544 21.17 20.00 12.97
CA GLN A 544 20.99 20.37 11.56
C GLN A 544 21.96 21.49 11.15
N LEU A 545 22.13 22.54 11.95
CA LEU A 545 23.09 23.61 11.65
C LEU A 545 24.54 23.13 11.56
N PHE A 546 24.96 22.18 12.41
CA PHE A 546 26.28 21.55 12.29
C PHE A 546 26.50 20.90 10.92
N ARG A 547 25.49 20.14 10.46
CA ARG A 547 25.53 19.51 9.14
C ARG A 547 25.52 20.53 8.01
N GLU A 548 24.73 21.60 8.14
CA GLU A 548 24.70 22.70 7.16
C GLU A 548 26.05 23.42 7.03
N GLU A 549 26.81 23.51 8.12
CA GLU A 549 28.17 24.09 8.12
C GLU A 549 29.27 23.05 7.79
N GLY A 550 28.90 21.87 7.30
CA GLY A 550 29.84 20.85 6.84
C GLY A 550 30.58 20.10 7.95
N VAL A 551 30.06 20.12 9.18
CA VAL A 551 30.65 19.40 10.32
C VAL A 551 30.11 17.98 10.37
N ALA A 552 31.02 17.00 10.40
CA ALA A 552 30.63 15.59 10.47
C ALA A 552 29.99 15.26 11.84
N PRO A 553 28.93 14.42 11.91
CA PRO A 553 28.22 14.15 13.16
C PRO A 553 29.08 13.56 14.28
N ASP A 554 30.12 12.81 13.93
CA ASP A 554 31.08 12.20 14.85
C ASP A 554 32.05 13.23 15.47
N GLU A 555 32.22 14.40 14.85
CA GLU A 555 32.93 15.53 15.44
C GLU A 555 32.08 16.27 16.49
N VAL A 556 30.77 16.04 16.54
CA VAL A 556 29.84 16.81 17.39
C VAL A 556 29.61 16.13 18.73
N VAL A 557 29.97 16.81 19.83
CA VAL A 557 29.65 16.34 21.18
C VAL A 557 28.18 16.68 21.49
N PRO A 558 27.32 15.68 21.80
CA PRO A 558 25.90 15.92 22.02
C PRO A 558 25.62 16.63 23.35
N SER A 559 24.43 17.22 23.46
CA SER A 559 23.94 17.82 24.71
C SER A 559 23.81 16.76 25.82
N THR A 560 24.28 17.08 27.02
CA THR A 560 24.15 16.18 28.17
C THR A 560 22.74 16.28 28.76
N PRO A 561 21.92 15.21 28.76
CA PRO A 561 20.64 15.22 29.44
C PRO A 561 20.83 15.31 30.95
N ARG A 562 20.07 16.17 31.63
CA ARG A 562 20.08 16.32 33.08
C ARG A 562 18.65 16.21 33.61
N PRO A 563 18.38 15.39 34.65
CA PRO A 563 17.15 15.50 35.41
C PRO A 563 17.02 16.89 36.06
N LEU A 564 15.82 17.44 36.21
CA LEU A 564 14.49 16.91 35.85
C LEU A 564 14.13 17.22 34.39
N PHE A 565 13.40 16.32 33.74
CA PHE A 565 13.03 16.48 32.32
C PHE A 565 11.80 17.36 32.08
N VAL A 566 11.11 17.76 33.13
CA VAL A 566 9.99 18.70 33.13
C VAL A 566 10.13 19.61 34.35
N GLU A 567 9.60 20.84 34.26
CA GLU A 567 9.59 21.76 35.39
C GLU A 567 8.65 21.23 36.48
N VAL A 568 9.13 21.27 37.73
CA VAL A 568 8.36 20.90 38.92
C VAL A 568 8.67 21.96 39.97
N GLU A 569 7.64 22.47 40.63
CA GLU A 569 7.81 23.44 41.71
C GLU A 569 8.65 22.86 42.86
N LEU A 570 9.59 23.65 43.39
CA LEU A 570 10.45 23.24 44.52
C LEU A 570 9.63 22.79 45.74
N ALA A 571 8.48 23.42 46.00
CA ALA A 571 7.56 23.06 47.07
C ALA A 571 7.14 21.58 47.03
N ARG A 572 7.01 21.00 45.83
CA ARG A 572 6.65 19.58 45.65
C ARG A 572 7.78 18.65 46.08
N PHE A 573 9.04 19.05 45.90
CA PHE A 573 10.19 18.30 46.43
C PHE A 573 10.34 18.46 47.94
N ALA A 574 9.95 19.61 48.50
CA ALA A 574 9.96 19.87 49.93
C ALA A 574 8.78 19.21 50.68
N GLY A 575 7.84 18.59 49.96
CA GLY A 575 6.67 17.94 50.56
C GLY A 575 5.60 18.91 51.06
N VAL A 576 5.66 20.20 50.67
CA VAL A 576 4.68 21.22 51.04
C VAL A 576 3.36 20.91 50.32
N ARG A 577 2.28 20.75 51.08
CA ARG A 577 0.95 20.54 50.53
C ARG A 577 0.25 21.89 50.38
N GLU A 578 -0.60 22.01 49.36
CA GLU A 578 -1.47 23.18 49.23
C GLU A 578 -2.32 23.31 50.51
N GLY A 579 -2.08 24.36 51.29
CA GLY A 579 -2.71 24.60 52.60
C GLY A 579 -1.74 24.85 53.76
N ASP A 580 -0.46 24.48 53.63
CA ASP A 580 0.54 24.67 54.71
C ASP A 580 1.11 26.11 54.81
N GLY A 581 0.55 27.06 54.05
CA GLY A 581 1.02 28.45 53.94
C GLY A 581 0.08 29.51 54.53
N ASP A 582 -1.07 29.12 55.09
CA ASP A 582 -1.99 30.00 55.83
C ASP A 582 -1.98 29.65 57.34
N ALA A 583 -0.79 29.64 57.95
CA ALA A 583 -0.62 29.58 59.40
C ALA A 583 0.48 30.55 59.87
#